data_AF-A0A2K3E5W9-F1
#
_entry.id   AF-A0A2K3E5W9-F1
#
_cell.length_a   1.000
_cell.length_b   1.000
_cell.length_c   1.000
_cell.angle_alpha   90.00
_cell.angle_beta   90.00
_cell.angle_gamma   90.00
#
_symmetry.space_group_name_H-M   'P 1'
#
loop_
_entity.id
_entity.type
_entity.pdbx_description
1 polymer ?
#
loop_
_entity_poly.entity_id
_entity_poly.type
_entity_poly.pdbx_seq_one_letter_code
_entity_poly.pdbx_strand_id
1 'polypeptide(L)'
;MGLPYPTRQRPYLHYFPLWATLLMVCTIIFICIWIHYTQAMIFAINATLDVLGEGTAADNFSVLSQSVIATSILYFIYGSVMYGLCLWWSLLEVEADQIGQVKDKMQLFMMSNLTVRVCWWAIMTWMVVLLAGAAIFGVYTSNLSYMITTVLNNQAMVGGYPDHTGPYPDCPATCLDLWVIDYIDTPMDTSCVCNRSTLMSALTFAQQAKDSIAGALVGVFFMYIIGGYWRSELARHYATCRTMQDVSGRLAKGGLEGGGAAVAAGGRSGPGRGKPPSGRGAGNGDSDAYRPLASGPSPGRGIGRGRGRREAG
;
A
#
# COMPACT_ATOMS: atom_id res chain seq x y z
N MET A 1 -7.98 -27.07 39.32
CA MET A 1 -8.84 -26.30 38.39
C MET A 1 -8.28 -24.89 38.36
N GLY A 2 -7.71 -24.45 37.23
CA GLY A 2 -7.13 -23.11 37.12
C GLY A 2 -8.20 -22.04 37.30
N LEU A 3 -7.88 -20.98 38.03
CA LEU A 3 -8.75 -19.80 38.18
C LEU A 3 -9.20 -19.31 36.80
N PRO A 4 -10.48 -18.93 36.62
CA PRO A 4 -10.93 -18.36 35.35
C PRO A 4 -10.12 -17.11 35.05
N TYR A 5 -9.57 -17.04 33.83
CA TYR A 5 -8.90 -15.85 33.35
C TYR A 5 -9.87 -14.66 33.47
N PRO A 6 -9.42 -13.48 33.94
CA PRO A 6 -10.30 -12.33 34.06
C PRO A 6 -10.81 -11.95 32.67
N THR A 7 -12.11 -12.11 32.45
CA THR A 7 -12.78 -11.69 31.22
C THR A 7 -12.82 -10.17 31.19
N ARG A 8 -12.30 -9.57 30.12
CA ARG A 8 -12.33 -8.11 29.93
C ARG A 8 -13.47 -7.76 29.00
N GLN A 9 -14.56 -7.21 29.54
CA GLN A 9 -15.63 -6.67 28.70
C GLN A 9 -15.21 -5.33 28.11
N ARG A 10 -15.07 -5.26 26.79
CA ARG A 10 -14.87 -4.03 26.02
C ARG A 10 -16.12 -3.74 25.18
N PRO A 11 -16.43 -2.46 24.89
CA PRO A 11 -17.54 -2.12 24.01
C PRO A 11 -17.37 -2.75 22.62
N TYR A 12 -18.47 -3.20 22.01
CA TYR A 12 -18.48 -3.90 20.71
C TYR A 12 -17.75 -3.13 19.59
N LEU A 13 -17.79 -1.80 19.62
CA LEU A 13 -17.12 -0.93 18.65
C LEU A 13 -15.59 -1.12 18.64
N HIS A 14 -15.01 -1.62 19.73
CA HIS A 14 -13.58 -1.87 19.84
C HIS A 14 -13.11 -3.01 18.94
N TYR A 15 -13.97 -3.99 18.68
CA TYR A 15 -13.62 -5.17 17.89
C TYR A 15 -13.85 -4.97 16.40
N PHE A 16 -14.64 -3.96 16.01
CA PHE A 16 -14.87 -3.69 14.59
C PHE A 16 -13.63 -3.05 13.95
N PRO A 17 -13.05 -3.63 12.88
CA PRO A 17 -11.82 -3.11 12.30
C PRO A 17 -12.12 -1.91 11.38
N LEU A 18 -12.53 -0.79 11.98
CA LEU A 18 -12.89 0.47 11.29
C LEU A 18 -11.80 0.92 10.31
N TRP A 19 -10.54 0.80 10.73
CA TRP A 19 -9.42 1.18 9.90
C TRP A 19 -9.27 0.27 8.67
N ALA A 20 -9.39 -1.05 8.84
CA ALA A 20 -9.34 -1.98 7.72
C ALA A 20 -10.53 -1.80 6.76
N THR A 21 -11.72 -1.48 7.27
CA THR A 21 -12.88 -1.16 6.41
C THR A 21 -12.64 0.10 5.58
N LEU A 22 -12.08 1.14 6.18
CA LEU A 22 -11.74 2.38 5.47
C LEU A 22 -10.69 2.10 4.39
N LEU A 23 -9.63 1.34 4.71
CA LEU A 23 -8.61 0.94 3.75
C LEU A 23 -9.20 0.13 2.59
N MET A 24 -10.15 -0.77 2.85
CA MET A 24 -10.81 -1.56 1.81
C MET A 24 -11.64 -0.68 0.87
N VAL A 25 -12.46 0.22 1.42
CA VAL A 25 -13.26 1.16 0.62
C VAL A 25 -12.36 2.06 -0.23
N CYS A 26 -11.32 2.64 0.35
CA CYS A 26 -10.35 3.44 -0.39
C CYS A 26 -9.67 2.62 -1.49
N THR A 27 -9.27 1.37 -1.20
CA THR A 27 -8.66 0.46 -2.18
C THR A 27 -9.56 0.28 -3.41
N ILE A 28 -10.85 0.02 -3.19
CA ILE A 28 -11.83 -0.15 -4.28
C ILE A 28 -11.94 1.13 -5.12
N ILE A 29 -12.08 2.29 -4.47
CA ILE A 29 -12.24 3.58 -5.16
C ILE A 29 -11.03 3.85 -6.07
N PHE A 30 -9.80 3.67 -5.57
CA PHE A 30 -8.61 3.97 -6.37
C PHE A 30 -8.34 2.92 -7.46
N ILE A 31 -8.73 1.66 -7.27
CA ILE A 31 -8.76 0.67 -8.37
C ILE A 31 -9.69 1.15 -9.48
N CYS A 32 -10.91 1.59 -9.15
CA CYS A 32 -11.88 2.06 -10.14
C CYS A 32 -11.38 3.31 -10.89
N ILE A 33 -10.80 4.28 -10.17
CA ILE A 33 -10.19 5.47 -10.77
C ILE A 33 -9.08 5.05 -11.74
N TRP A 34 -8.17 4.18 -11.30
CA TRP A 34 -7.07 3.71 -12.13
C TRP A 34 -7.55 3.01 -13.40
N ILE A 35 -8.49 2.06 -13.30
CA ILE A 35 -9.06 1.36 -14.46
C ILE A 35 -9.72 2.34 -15.42
N HIS A 36 -10.57 3.24 -14.91
CA HIS A 36 -11.31 4.19 -15.73
C HIS A 36 -10.37 5.07 -16.58
N TYR A 37 -9.39 5.69 -15.93
CA TYR A 37 -8.45 6.58 -16.63
C TYR A 37 -7.48 5.82 -17.54
N THR A 38 -7.06 4.60 -17.17
CA THR A 38 -6.19 3.78 -18.03
C THR A 38 -6.93 3.33 -19.29
N GLN A 39 -8.20 2.96 -19.18
CA GLN A 39 -9.03 2.60 -20.34
C GLN A 39 -9.36 3.82 -21.21
N ALA A 40 -9.67 4.98 -20.61
CA ALA A 40 -9.87 6.22 -21.35
C ALA A 40 -8.63 6.64 -22.15
N MET A 41 -7.45 6.50 -21.53
CA MET A 41 -6.15 6.73 -22.16
C MET A 41 -5.91 5.78 -23.35
N ILE A 42 -6.13 4.48 -23.16
CA ILE A 42 -5.98 3.48 -24.23
C ILE A 42 -6.91 3.79 -25.41
N PHE A 43 -8.17 4.09 -25.12
CA PHE A 43 -9.15 4.43 -26.14
C PHE A 43 -8.75 5.67 -26.95
N ALA A 44 -8.32 6.74 -26.27
CA ALA A 44 -7.90 7.98 -26.92
C ALA A 44 -6.68 7.78 -27.83
N ILE A 45 -5.76 6.89 -27.46
CA ILE A 45 -4.58 6.62 -28.30
C ILE A 45 -4.94 5.78 -29.51
N ASN A 46 -5.78 4.75 -29.35
CA ASN A 46 -6.30 4.01 -30.50
C ASN A 46 -7.04 4.95 -31.47
N ALA A 47 -7.89 5.85 -30.95
CA ALA A 47 -8.55 6.85 -31.78
C ALA A 47 -7.56 7.82 -32.47
N THR A 48 -6.45 8.14 -31.81
CA THR A 48 -5.38 8.96 -32.42
C THR A 48 -4.73 8.22 -33.59
N LEU A 49 -4.42 6.93 -33.41
CA LEU A 49 -3.79 6.09 -34.43
C LEU A 49 -4.74 5.81 -35.60
N ASP A 50 -6.00 5.47 -35.33
CA ASP A 50 -7.02 5.24 -36.37
C ASP A 50 -7.21 6.46 -37.29
N VAL A 51 -7.04 7.68 -36.75
CA VAL A 51 -7.08 8.92 -37.54
C VAL A 51 -5.79 9.12 -38.34
N LEU A 52 -4.64 8.72 -37.80
CA LEU A 52 -3.33 8.93 -38.43
C LEU A 52 -3.09 8.05 -39.66
N GLY A 53 -3.69 6.86 -39.77
CA GLY A 53 -3.69 6.11 -41.02
C GLY A 53 -4.29 4.70 -40.96
N GLU A 54 -4.74 4.21 -42.12
CA GLU A 54 -5.15 2.81 -42.27
C GLU A 54 -3.92 1.89 -42.15
N GLY A 55 -3.85 1.11 -41.06
CA GLY A 55 -2.73 0.20 -40.80
C GLY A 55 -1.65 0.77 -39.87
N THR A 56 -1.81 1.97 -39.34
CA THR A 56 -0.96 2.45 -38.24
C THR A 56 -1.41 1.77 -36.95
N ALA A 57 -0.60 0.86 -36.44
CA ALA A 57 -0.88 0.13 -35.21
C ALA A 57 0.22 0.43 -34.19
N ALA A 58 -0.17 0.56 -32.92
CA ALA A 58 0.81 0.48 -31.86
C ALA A 58 0.88 -0.95 -31.36
N ASP A 59 2.09 -1.48 -31.33
CA ASP A 59 2.34 -2.86 -30.94
C ASP A 59 1.80 -3.15 -29.53
N ASN A 60 1.19 -4.34 -29.38
CA ASN A 60 0.81 -4.93 -28.09
C ASN A 60 -0.23 -4.17 -27.22
N PHE A 61 -1.05 -3.26 -27.79
CA PHE A 61 -2.10 -2.57 -27.03
C PHE A 61 -3.17 -3.49 -26.42
N SER A 62 -3.49 -4.61 -27.08
CA SER A 62 -4.42 -5.63 -26.56
C SER A 62 -3.85 -6.31 -25.31
N VAL A 63 -2.56 -6.59 -25.30
CA VAL A 63 -1.82 -7.17 -24.16
C VAL A 63 -1.81 -6.17 -23.00
N LEU A 64 -1.64 -4.87 -23.27
CA LEU A 64 -1.70 -3.82 -22.26
C LEU A 64 -3.07 -3.80 -21.57
N SER A 65 -4.17 -3.77 -22.33
CA SER A 65 -5.52 -3.75 -21.73
C SER A 65 -5.81 -5.00 -20.89
N GLN A 66 -5.42 -6.19 -21.37
CA GLN A 66 -5.55 -7.43 -20.60
C GLN A 66 -4.73 -7.42 -19.31
N SER A 67 -3.51 -6.88 -19.34
CA SER A 67 -2.63 -6.79 -18.17
C SER A 67 -3.21 -5.88 -17.06
N VAL A 68 -3.90 -4.80 -17.45
CA VAL A 68 -4.58 -3.87 -16.52
C VAL A 68 -5.74 -4.58 -15.82
N ILE A 69 -6.55 -5.32 -16.57
CA ILE A 69 -7.66 -6.11 -16.02
C ILE A 69 -7.11 -7.17 -15.05
N ALA A 70 -6.09 -7.94 -15.46
CA ALA A 70 -5.48 -8.97 -14.61
C ALA A 70 -4.91 -8.38 -13.31
N THR A 71 -4.19 -7.26 -13.40
CA THR A 71 -3.61 -6.57 -12.24
C THR A 71 -4.70 -6.08 -11.28
N SER A 72 -5.79 -5.51 -11.79
CA SER A 72 -6.88 -5.01 -10.92
C SER A 72 -7.56 -6.14 -10.15
N ILE A 73 -7.82 -7.27 -10.80
CA ILE A 73 -8.41 -8.46 -10.19
C ILE A 73 -7.48 -9.00 -9.09
N LEU A 74 -6.19 -9.13 -9.39
CA LEU A 74 -5.21 -9.60 -8.40
C LEU A 74 -5.16 -8.68 -7.18
N TYR A 75 -5.14 -7.36 -7.39
CA TYR A 75 -5.11 -6.40 -6.28
C TYR A 75 -6.38 -6.49 -5.43
N PHE A 76 -7.54 -6.67 -6.05
CA PHE A 76 -8.81 -6.82 -5.35
C PHE A 76 -8.90 -8.12 -4.55
N ILE A 77 -8.46 -9.25 -5.13
CA ILE A 77 -8.43 -10.55 -4.44
C ILE A 77 -7.51 -10.48 -3.22
N TYR A 78 -6.29 -9.98 -3.39
CA TYR A 78 -5.36 -9.85 -2.26
C TYR A 78 -5.85 -8.84 -1.23
N GLY A 79 -6.41 -7.70 -1.64
CA GLY A 79 -7.04 -6.75 -0.72
C GLY A 79 -8.16 -7.39 0.11
N SER A 80 -8.98 -8.24 -0.52
CA SER A 80 -10.03 -9.00 0.18
C SER A 80 -9.46 -10.01 1.18
N VAL A 81 -8.36 -10.70 0.84
CA VAL A 81 -7.65 -11.60 1.77
C VAL A 81 -7.06 -10.83 2.95
N MET A 82 -6.45 -9.66 2.72
CA MET A 82 -5.92 -8.78 3.77
C MET A 82 -7.03 -8.33 4.71
N TYR A 83 -8.15 -7.88 4.15
CA TYR A 83 -9.33 -7.49 4.91
C TYR A 83 -9.90 -8.67 5.72
N GLY A 84 -9.98 -9.85 5.12
CA GLY A 84 -10.38 -11.09 5.80
C GLY A 84 -9.47 -11.45 6.98
N LEU A 85 -8.15 -11.28 6.85
CA LEU A 85 -7.22 -11.44 7.96
C LEU A 85 -7.46 -10.42 9.08
N CYS A 86 -7.77 -9.16 8.76
CA CYS A 86 -8.12 -8.16 9.77
C CYS A 86 -9.42 -8.52 10.51
N LEU A 87 -10.43 -9.01 9.79
CA LEU A 87 -11.66 -9.52 10.41
C LEU A 87 -11.40 -10.75 11.28
N TRP A 88 -10.55 -11.68 10.82
CA TRP A 88 -10.18 -12.84 11.63
C TRP A 88 -9.45 -12.42 12.91
N TRP A 89 -8.56 -11.43 12.84
CA TRP A 89 -7.93 -10.88 14.04
C TRP A 89 -8.95 -10.35 15.04
N SER A 90 -9.93 -9.56 14.59
CA SER A 90 -11.03 -9.07 15.43
C SER A 90 -11.79 -10.20 16.13
N LEU A 91 -12.07 -11.30 15.41
CA LEU A 91 -12.72 -12.48 15.99
C LEU A 91 -11.83 -13.17 17.04
N LEU A 92 -10.53 -13.28 16.77
CA LEU A 92 -9.57 -13.85 17.72
C LEU A 92 -9.45 -13.01 18.99
N GLU A 93 -9.53 -11.68 18.90
CA GLU A 93 -9.54 -10.80 20.08
C GLU A 93 -10.78 -11.04 20.94
N VAL A 94 -11.96 -11.20 20.33
CA VAL A 94 -13.21 -11.53 21.06
C VAL A 94 -13.09 -12.89 21.74
N GLU A 95 -12.62 -13.91 21.02
CA GLU A 95 -12.44 -15.26 21.58
C GLU A 95 -11.41 -15.24 22.72
N ALA A 96 -10.32 -14.48 22.58
CA ALA A 96 -9.29 -14.36 23.61
C ALA A 96 -9.82 -13.67 24.87
N ASP A 97 -10.59 -12.58 24.73
CA ASP A 97 -11.18 -11.86 25.87
C ASP A 97 -12.32 -12.66 26.54
N GLN A 98 -12.97 -13.60 25.84
CA GLN A 98 -14.03 -14.47 26.39
C GLN A 98 -13.53 -15.78 27.02
N ILE A 99 -12.61 -16.49 26.35
CA ILE A 99 -12.21 -17.87 26.69
C ILE A 99 -10.85 -17.90 27.42
N GLY A 100 -10.00 -16.88 27.25
CA GLY A 100 -8.71 -16.76 27.93
C GLY A 100 -7.59 -17.67 27.39
N GLN A 101 -7.87 -18.64 26.50
CA GLN A 101 -6.86 -19.48 25.85
C GLN A 101 -7.17 -19.72 24.36
N VAL A 102 -6.30 -19.23 23.46
CA VAL A 102 -6.45 -19.39 22.00
C VAL A 102 -5.11 -19.73 21.30
N LYS A 103 -4.24 -20.50 21.97
CA LYS A 103 -2.84 -20.69 21.55
C LYS A 103 -2.69 -21.25 20.13
N ASP A 104 -3.46 -22.27 19.77
CA ASP A 104 -3.31 -22.97 18.48
C ASP A 104 -3.81 -22.14 17.30
N LYS A 105 -4.96 -21.46 17.43
CA LYS A 105 -5.48 -20.57 16.37
C LYS A 105 -4.57 -19.36 16.15
N MET A 106 -3.90 -18.89 17.22
CA MET A 106 -2.99 -17.75 17.15
C MET A 106 -1.74 -18.05 16.32
N GLN A 107 -1.18 -19.27 16.43
CA GLN A 107 -0.03 -19.68 15.61
C GLN A 107 -0.42 -19.79 14.12
N LEU A 108 -1.61 -20.31 13.82
CA LEU A 108 -2.10 -20.42 12.46
C LEU A 108 -2.33 -19.04 11.84
N PHE A 109 -2.90 -18.09 12.58
CA PHE A 109 -3.02 -16.70 12.14
C PHE A 109 -1.66 -16.06 11.82
N MET A 110 -0.66 -16.29 12.66
CA MET A 110 0.68 -15.73 12.47
C MET A 110 1.35 -16.22 11.18
N MET A 111 1.23 -17.51 10.86
CA MET A 111 1.77 -18.09 9.61
C MET A 111 1.03 -17.57 8.37
N SER A 112 -0.29 -17.46 8.44
CA SER A 112 -1.11 -16.88 7.37
C SER A 112 -0.75 -15.41 7.12
N ASN A 113 -0.63 -14.62 8.19
CA ASN A 113 -0.24 -13.21 8.10
C ASN A 113 1.17 -13.05 7.51
N LEU A 114 2.14 -13.88 7.92
CA LEU A 114 3.49 -13.87 7.35
C LEU A 114 3.47 -14.14 5.83
N THR A 115 2.75 -15.18 5.42
CA THR A 115 2.63 -15.58 4.00
C THR A 115 2.05 -14.44 3.17
N VAL A 116 0.92 -13.89 3.63
CA VAL A 116 0.26 -12.78 2.93
C VAL A 116 1.14 -11.53 2.89
N ARG A 117 1.88 -11.21 3.96
CA ARG A 117 2.82 -10.08 3.97
C ARG A 117 3.96 -10.23 2.96
N VAL A 118 4.49 -11.45 2.78
CA VAL A 118 5.55 -11.73 1.80
C VAL A 118 4.99 -11.60 0.38
N CYS A 119 3.82 -12.19 0.09
CA CYS A 119 3.18 -12.04 -1.22
C CYS A 119 2.83 -10.57 -1.50
N TRP A 120 2.40 -9.81 -0.49
CA TRP A 120 2.06 -8.39 -0.63
C TRP A 120 3.27 -7.54 -1.05
N TRP A 121 4.48 -7.91 -0.65
CA TRP A 121 5.70 -7.23 -1.10
C TRP A 121 5.93 -7.34 -2.61
N ALA A 122 5.64 -8.51 -3.20
CA ALA A 122 5.73 -8.69 -4.65
C ALA A 122 4.73 -7.78 -5.37
N ILE A 123 3.49 -7.69 -4.85
CA ILE A 123 2.44 -6.81 -5.38
C ILE A 123 2.84 -5.34 -5.27
N MET A 124 3.39 -4.92 -4.14
CA MET A 124 3.88 -3.54 -3.95
C MET A 124 5.02 -3.20 -4.90
N THR A 125 5.91 -4.15 -5.17
CA THR A 125 7.00 -3.99 -6.15
C THR A 125 6.43 -3.86 -7.57
N TRP A 126 5.42 -4.68 -7.91
CA TRP A 126 4.69 -4.58 -9.17
C TRP A 126 4.03 -3.21 -9.35
N MET A 127 3.46 -2.63 -8.30
CA MET A 127 2.88 -1.27 -8.35
C MET A 127 3.92 -0.19 -8.70
N VAL A 128 5.16 -0.33 -8.26
CA VAL A 128 6.25 0.60 -8.64
C VAL A 128 6.57 0.46 -10.14
N VAL A 129 6.59 -0.77 -10.65
CA VAL A 129 6.78 -1.02 -12.09
C VAL A 129 5.63 -0.43 -12.91
N LEU A 130 4.38 -0.58 -12.45
CA LEU A 130 3.22 0.04 -13.10
C LEU A 130 3.30 1.57 -13.11
N LEU A 131 3.75 2.18 -12.00
CA LEU A 131 3.90 3.63 -11.91
C LEU A 131 4.99 4.13 -12.86
N ALA A 132 6.12 3.40 -12.96
CA ALA A 132 7.16 3.69 -13.94
C ALA A 132 6.65 3.53 -15.38
N GLY A 133 5.90 2.46 -15.68
CA GLY A 133 5.29 2.23 -16.99
C GLY A 133 4.32 3.34 -17.39
N ALA A 134 3.43 3.75 -16.48
CA ALA A 134 2.50 4.85 -16.71
C ALA A 134 3.22 6.19 -16.95
N ALA A 135 4.33 6.43 -16.25
CA ALA A 135 5.15 7.63 -16.44
C ALA A 135 5.85 7.64 -17.81
N ILE A 136 6.47 6.53 -18.21
CA ILE A 136 7.11 6.37 -19.53
C ILE A 136 6.08 6.60 -20.64
N PHE A 137 4.89 6.00 -20.50
CA PHE A 137 3.80 6.18 -21.44
C PHE A 137 3.29 7.63 -21.50
N GLY A 138 3.29 8.33 -20.35
CA GLY A 138 3.04 9.76 -20.28
C GLY A 138 4.03 10.61 -21.07
N VAL A 139 5.30 10.23 -21.09
CA VAL A 139 6.31 10.91 -21.91
C VAL A 139 6.04 10.70 -23.40
N TYR A 140 5.75 9.47 -23.83
CA TYR A 140 5.47 9.17 -25.24
C TYR A 140 4.26 9.92 -25.79
N THR A 141 3.15 9.92 -25.05
CA THR A 141 1.94 10.67 -25.45
C THR A 141 2.17 12.18 -25.49
N SER A 142 2.94 12.72 -24.54
CA SER A 142 3.30 14.14 -24.55
C SER A 142 4.21 14.50 -25.74
N ASN A 143 5.15 13.63 -26.09
CA ASN A 143 6.01 13.80 -27.27
C ASN A 143 5.18 13.76 -28.56
N LEU A 144 4.24 12.82 -28.70
CA LEU A 144 3.33 12.75 -29.85
C LEU A 144 2.53 14.04 -30.01
N SER A 145 1.91 14.54 -28.94
CA SER A 145 1.16 15.80 -28.95
C SER A 145 2.05 16.99 -29.34
N TYR A 146 3.29 17.02 -28.84
CA TYR A 146 4.27 18.07 -29.19
C TYR A 146 4.66 18.03 -30.67
N MET A 147 4.92 16.85 -31.22
CA MET A 147 5.24 16.67 -32.65
C MET A 147 4.09 17.15 -33.54
N ILE A 148 2.86 16.72 -33.27
CA ILE A 148 1.67 17.13 -34.04
C ILE A 148 1.47 18.65 -33.97
N THR A 149 1.62 19.24 -32.77
CA THR A 149 1.51 20.71 -32.57
C THR A 149 2.57 21.47 -33.37
N THR A 150 3.80 20.95 -33.40
CA THR A 150 4.92 21.56 -34.14
C THR A 150 4.65 21.55 -35.65
N VAL A 151 4.17 20.42 -36.19
CA VAL A 151 3.80 20.31 -37.61
C VAL A 151 2.67 21.28 -37.97
N LEU A 152 1.62 21.36 -37.15
CA LEU A 152 0.51 22.29 -37.37
C LEU A 152 0.97 23.76 -37.36
N ASN A 153 1.91 24.11 -36.49
CA ASN A 153 2.52 25.45 -36.47
C ASN A 153 3.34 25.72 -37.74
N ASN A 154 4.12 24.75 -38.22
CA ASN A 154 4.87 24.88 -39.47
C ASN A 154 3.93 25.08 -40.68
N GLN A 155 2.82 24.34 -40.73
CA GLN A 155 1.78 24.51 -41.75
C GLN A 155 1.14 25.91 -41.71
N ALA A 156 0.96 26.47 -40.51
CA ALA A 156 0.44 27.83 -40.36
C ALA A 156 1.41 28.91 -40.86
N MET A 157 2.72 28.67 -40.78
CA MET A 157 3.75 29.63 -41.22
C MET A 157 4.07 29.54 -42.71
N VAL A 158 4.15 28.33 -43.28
CA VAL A 158 4.64 28.09 -44.65
C VAL A 158 3.50 27.88 -45.65
N GLY A 159 2.28 27.67 -45.17
CA GLY A 159 1.14 27.23 -45.97
C GLY A 159 0.98 25.71 -45.92
N GLY A 160 -0.27 25.23 -45.92
CA GLY A 160 -0.57 23.80 -45.90
C GLY A 160 -0.19 23.12 -47.22
N TYR A 161 0.34 21.92 -47.14
CA TYR A 161 0.57 21.08 -48.32
C TYR A 161 -0.69 20.27 -48.64
N PRO A 162 -1.15 20.22 -49.90
CA PRO A 162 -2.20 19.30 -50.30
C PRO A 162 -1.68 17.86 -50.24
N ASP A 163 -2.42 16.98 -49.56
CA ASP A 163 -2.32 15.51 -49.46
C ASP A 163 -1.21 14.80 -50.26
N HIS A 164 0.06 15.06 -49.95
CA HIS A 164 1.16 14.22 -50.41
C HIS A 164 1.48 13.21 -49.32
N THR A 165 0.83 12.05 -49.39
CA THR A 165 1.34 10.80 -48.85
C THR A 165 2.57 10.40 -49.68
N GLY A 166 3.73 10.96 -49.34
CA GLY A 166 5.01 10.52 -49.91
C GLY A 166 5.54 9.33 -49.14
N PRO A 167 6.13 8.31 -49.80
CA PRO A 167 6.86 7.27 -49.09
C PRO A 167 8.09 7.87 -48.41
N TYR A 168 8.47 7.32 -47.26
CA TYR A 168 9.75 7.60 -46.61
C TYR A 168 10.92 7.47 -47.62
N PRO A 169 11.96 8.34 -47.60
CA PRO A 169 12.34 9.34 -46.57
C PRO A 169 11.92 10.80 -46.83
N ASP A 170 11.18 11.11 -47.90
CA ASP A 170 10.93 12.50 -48.31
C ASP A 170 9.70 13.12 -47.62
N CYS A 171 9.66 13.08 -46.28
CA CYS A 171 8.61 13.74 -45.49
C CYS A 171 8.95 15.23 -45.29
N PRO A 172 8.17 16.18 -45.86
CA PRO A 172 8.46 17.60 -45.64
C PRO A 172 8.15 17.98 -44.19
N ALA A 173 8.85 18.98 -43.65
CA ALA A 173 8.69 19.43 -42.25
C ALA A 173 7.30 20.01 -41.91
N THR A 174 6.44 20.19 -42.92
CA THR A 174 5.02 20.54 -42.82
C THR A 174 4.11 19.31 -42.65
N CYS A 175 4.66 18.10 -42.61
CA CYS A 175 3.97 16.85 -42.40
C CYS A 175 4.55 16.10 -41.20
N LEU A 176 3.74 15.23 -40.60
CA LEU A 176 4.16 14.37 -39.51
C LEU A 176 4.75 13.08 -40.09
N ASP A 177 6.01 12.81 -39.77
CA ASP A 177 6.67 11.54 -40.07
C ASP A 177 6.44 10.57 -38.90
N LEU A 178 5.62 9.55 -39.14
CA LEU A 178 5.32 8.50 -38.17
C LEU A 178 6.47 7.49 -38.03
N TRP A 179 7.37 7.39 -39.01
CA TRP A 179 8.49 6.44 -38.99
C TRP A 179 9.62 6.89 -38.05
N VAL A 180 9.71 8.20 -37.78
CA VAL A 180 10.60 8.76 -36.74
C VAL A 180 10.13 8.38 -35.33
N ILE A 181 8.90 7.87 -35.20
CA ILE A 181 8.29 7.50 -33.93
C ILE A 181 8.43 5.99 -33.74
N ASP A 182 9.54 5.55 -33.15
CA ASP A 182 9.92 4.13 -32.96
C ASP A 182 8.86 3.23 -32.29
N TYR A 183 7.85 3.81 -31.64
CA TYR A 183 6.78 3.07 -30.94
C TYR A 183 5.46 2.98 -31.72
N ILE A 184 5.40 3.52 -32.95
CA ILE A 184 4.26 3.39 -33.85
C ILE A 184 4.70 2.54 -35.04
N ASP A 185 4.05 1.39 -35.22
CA ASP A 185 4.26 0.55 -36.39
C ASP A 185 3.41 1.10 -37.55
N THR A 186 4.08 1.52 -38.61
CA THR A 186 3.43 2.11 -39.78
C THR A 186 4.05 1.58 -41.07
N PRO A 187 3.24 1.26 -42.10
CA PRO A 187 3.76 0.96 -43.43
C PRO A 187 4.56 2.16 -43.98
N MET A 188 5.70 1.89 -44.63
CA MET A 188 6.55 2.95 -45.23
C MET A 188 5.81 3.81 -46.28
N ASP A 189 4.77 3.27 -46.91
CA ASP A 189 3.98 3.95 -47.93
C ASP A 189 2.97 4.96 -47.34
N THR A 190 2.68 4.87 -46.04
CA THR A 190 1.69 5.69 -45.33
C THR A 190 2.28 6.40 -44.11
N SER A 191 3.60 6.51 -44.01
CA SER A 191 4.27 7.07 -42.82
C SER A 191 4.16 8.59 -42.71
N CYS A 192 3.87 9.29 -43.81
CA CYS A 192 3.79 10.76 -43.86
C CYS A 192 2.35 11.27 -43.86
N VAL A 193 1.97 11.99 -42.79
CA VAL A 193 0.64 12.59 -42.64
C VAL A 193 0.72 14.12 -42.76
N CYS A 194 0.20 14.64 -43.87
CA CYS A 194 0.20 16.07 -44.19
C CYS A 194 -1.15 16.75 -43.95
N ASN A 195 -2.24 15.99 -43.87
CA ASN A 195 -3.57 16.58 -43.85
C ASN A 195 -3.86 17.32 -42.54
N ARG A 196 -4.15 18.62 -42.64
CA ARG A 196 -4.39 19.48 -41.48
C ARG A 196 -5.61 19.06 -40.66
N SER A 197 -6.70 18.60 -41.29
CA SER A 197 -7.89 18.18 -40.55
C SER A 197 -7.60 16.92 -39.74
N THR A 198 -6.89 15.96 -40.34
CA THR A 198 -6.41 14.73 -39.69
C THR A 198 -5.51 15.04 -38.50
N LEU A 199 -4.51 15.93 -38.68
CA LEU A 199 -3.59 16.33 -37.61
C LEU A 199 -4.30 17.06 -36.47
N MET A 200 -5.31 17.91 -36.76
CA MET A 200 -6.10 18.57 -35.73
C MET A 200 -6.96 17.58 -34.92
N SER A 201 -7.57 16.60 -35.59
CA SER A 201 -8.31 15.53 -34.92
C SER A 201 -7.39 14.65 -34.08
N ALA A 202 -6.24 14.23 -34.63
CA ALA A 202 -5.22 13.47 -33.91
C ALA A 202 -4.69 14.23 -32.69
N LEU A 203 -4.48 15.55 -32.81
CA LEU A 203 -4.06 16.38 -31.67
C LEU A 203 -5.10 16.38 -30.55
N THR A 204 -6.39 16.45 -30.89
CA THR A 204 -7.48 16.47 -29.92
C THR A 204 -7.51 15.17 -29.11
N PHE A 205 -7.39 14.02 -29.78
CA PHE A 205 -7.33 12.72 -29.11
C PHE A 205 -6.03 12.51 -28.33
N ALA A 206 -4.89 12.97 -28.85
CA ALA A 206 -3.60 12.90 -28.14
C ALA A 206 -3.61 13.75 -26.86
N GLN A 207 -4.26 14.93 -26.88
CA GLN A 207 -4.44 15.76 -25.69
C GLN A 207 -5.37 15.08 -24.67
N GLN A 208 -6.47 14.47 -25.14
CA GLN A 208 -7.35 13.69 -24.27
C GLN A 208 -6.62 12.52 -23.59
N ALA A 209 -5.75 11.83 -24.33
CA ALA A 209 -4.90 10.78 -23.78
C ALA A 209 -3.96 11.32 -22.70
N LYS A 210 -3.30 12.45 -22.98
CA LYS A 210 -2.42 13.15 -22.03
C LYS A 210 -3.13 13.55 -20.74
N ASP A 211 -4.33 14.11 -20.84
CA ASP A 211 -5.12 14.51 -19.67
C ASP A 211 -5.55 13.29 -18.82
N SER A 212 -5.83 12.17 -19.49
CA SER A 212 -6.22 10.92 -18.83
C SER A 212 -5.06 10.26 -18.06
N ILE A 213 -3.81 10.45 -18.49
CA ILE A 213 -2.62 9.88 -17.83
C ILE A 213 -2.45 10.40 -16.40
N ALA A 214 -2.76 11.68 -16.16
CA ALA A 214 -2.70 12.23 -14.82
C ALA A 214 -3.62 11.47 -13.86
N GLY A 215 -4.85 11.17 -14.29
CA GLY A 215 -5.81 10.37 -13.52
C GLY A 215 -5.32 8.94 -13.29
N ALA A 216 -4.70 8.32 -14.30
CA ALA A 216 -4.14 6.97 -14.18
C ALA A 216 -2.98 6.92 -13.17
N LEU A 217 -2.06 7.89 -13.23
CA LEU A 217 -0.92 8.00 -12.28
C LEU A 217 -1.40 8.24 -10.85
N VAL A 218 -2.38 9.13 -10.67
CA VAL A 218 -2.98 9.40 -9.35
C VAL A 218 -3.62 8.12 -8.79
N GLY A 219 -4.34 7.37 -9.62
CA GLY A 219 -4.91 6.07 -9.23
C GLY A 219 -3.86 5.09 -8.71
N VAL A 220 -2.81 4.83 -9.51
CA VAL A 220 -1.72 3.90 -9.11
C VAL A 220 -0.98 4.40 -7.87
N PHE A 221 -0.71 5.70 -7.77
CA PHE A 221 0.00 6.29 -6.64
C PHE A 221 -0.78 6.09 -5.33
N PHE A 222 -2.08 6.40 -5.31
CA PHE A 222 -2.88 6.19 -4.10
C PHE A 222 -3.09 4.71 -3.79
N MET A 223 -3.21 3.84 -4.80
CA MET A 223 -3.21 2.39 -4.59
C MET A 223 -1.93 1.94 -3.89
N TYR A 224 -0.76 2.45 -4.29
CA TYR A 224 0.52 2.17 -3.65
C TYR A 224 0.57 2.69 -2.20
N ILE A 225 0.15 3.93 -1.95
CA ILE A 225 0.12 4.50 -0.59
C ILE A 225 -0.79 3.68 0.33
N ILE A 226 -2.00 3.35 -0.11
CA ILE A 226 -2.95 2.50 0.62
C ILE A 226 -2.38 1.11 0.85
N GLY A 227 -1.67 0.54 -0.14
CA GLY A 227 -0.97 -0.72 0.04
C GLY A 227 0.15 -0.65 1.09
N GLY A 228 0.80 0.49 1.26
CA GLY A 228 1.71 0.77 2.36
C GLY A 228 1.01 0.78 3.73
N TYR A 229 -0.20 1.34 3.81
CA TYR A 229 -1.02 1.30 5.02
C TYR A 229 -1.49 -0.11 5.35
N TRP A 230 -1.93 -0.90 4.36
CA TRP A 230 -2.27 -2.31 4.53
C TRP A 230 -1.13 -3.13 5.15
N ARG A 231 0.09 -2.90 4.67
CA ARG A 231 1.30 -3.53 5.22
C ARG A 231 1.53 -3.15 6.68
N SER A 232 1.36 -1.87 7.00
CA SER A 232 1.57 -1.35 8.36
C SER A 232 0.55 -1.94 9.33
N GLU A 233 -0.71 -2.06 8.90
CA GLU A 233 -1.78 -2.66 9.69
C GLU A 233 -1.52 -4.14 9.97
N LEU A 234 -1.15 -4.93 8.95
CA LEU A 234 -0.78 -6.33 9.16
C LEU A 234 0.46 -6.50 10.06
N ALA A 235 1.45 -5.62 9.94
CA ALA A 235 2.63 -5.64 10.80
C ALA A 235 2.26 -5.38 12.27
N ARG A 236 1.32 -4.45 12.51
CA ARG A 236 0.78 -4.19 13.84
C ARG A 236 0.09 -5.44 14.42
N HIS A 237 -0.80 -6.08 13.66
CA HIS A 237 -1.48 -7.32 14.10
C HIS A 237 -0.48 -8.45 14.37
N TYR A 238 0.53 -8.61 13.51
CA TYR A 238 1.58 -9.60 13.71
C TYR A 238 2.38 -9.35 15.00
N ALA A 239 2.76 -8.10 15.28
CA ALA A 239 3.49 -7.75 16.49
C ALA A 239 2.67 -8.00 17.75
N THR A 240 1.39 -7.60 17.76
CA THR A 240 0.47 -7.85 18.89
C THR A 240 0.23 -9.34 19.11
N CYS A 241 0.04 -10.10 18.03
CA CYS A 241 -0.12 -11.55 18.09
C CYS A 241 1.11 -12.23 18.74
N ARG A 242 2.32 -11.83 18.34
CA ARG A 242 3.56 -12.36 18.90
C ARG A 242 3.73 -12.04 20.38
N THR A 243 3.42 -10.81 20.81
CA THR A 243 3.52 -10.44 22.24
C THR A 243 2.52 -11.23 23.09
N MET A 244 1.30 -11.46 22.59
CA MET A 244 0.32 -12.32 23.29
C MET A 244 0.80 -13.79 23.40
N GLN A 245 1.47 -14.32 22.37
CA GLN A 245 2.10 -15.65 22.44
C GLN A 245 3.24 -15.72 23.46
N ASP A 246 4.11 -14.70 23.49
CA ASP A 246 5.22 -14.64 24.44
C ASP A 246 4.72 -14.55 25.89
N VAL A 247 3.70 -13.72 26.15
CA VAL A 247 3.08 -13.58 27.48
C VAL A 247 2.40 -14.89 27.90
N SER A 248 1.60 -15.49 27.04
CA SER A 248 0.95 -16.79 27.34
C SER A 248 1.96 -17.91 27.57
N GLY A 249 3.07 -17.93 26.81
CA GLY A 249 4.17 -18.87 27.00
C GLY A 249 4.88 -18.69 28.35
N ARG A 250 5.10 -17.44 28.79
CA ARG A 250 5.70 -17.13 30.11
C ARG A 250 4.76 -17.51 31.26
N LEU A 251 3.46 -17.23 31.14
CA LEU A 251 2.46 -17.61 32.15
C LEU A 251 2.35 -19.14 32.28
N ALA A 252 2.42 -19.88 31.17
CA ALA A 252 2.42 -21.34 31.19
C ALA A 252 3.66 -21.91 31.91
N LYS A 253 4.85 -21.32 31.70
CA LYS A 253 6.08 -21.73 32.40
C LYS A 253 6.07 -21.36 33.89
N GLY A 254 5.65 -20.15 34.25
CA GLY A 254 5.58 -19.71 35.65
C GLY A 254 4.51 -20.43 36.47
N GLY A 255 3.41 -20.86 35.86
CA GLY A 255 2.38 -21.68 36.53
C GLY A 255 2.86 -23.09 36.89
N LEU A 256 3.80 -23.65 36.11
CA LEU A 256 4.41 -24.96 36.41
C LEU A 256 5.40 -24.88 37.58
N GLU A 257 6.10 -23.76 37.76
CA GLU A 257 7.01 -23.55 38.90
C GLU A 257 6.24 -23.16 40.19
N GLY A 258 5.10 -22.47 40.08
CA GLY A 258 4.25 -22.11 41.23
C GLY A 258 3.37 -23.26 41.76
N GLY A 259 3.03 -24.25 40.93
CA GLY A 259 2.20 -25.40 41.31
C GLY A 259 2.88 -26.39 42.26
N GLY A 260 4.21 -26.44 42.26
CA GLY A 260 4.99 -27.27 43.19
C GLY A 260 5.16 -26.66 44.58
N ALA A 261 5.07 -25.33 44.71
CA ALA A 261 5.26 -24.64 45.99
C ALA A 261 3.95 -24.51 46.80
N ALA A 262 2.78 -24.48 46.14
CA ALA A 262 1.50 -24.31 46.82
C ALA A 262 0.97 -25.59 47.50
N VAL A 263 1.38 -26.79 47.05
CA VAL A 263 0.95 -28.07 47.66
C VAL A 263 1.77 -28.41 48.91
N ALA A 264 2.94 -27.79 49.12
CA ALA A 264 3.77 -28.00 50.31
C ALA A 264 3.41 -27.09 51.52
N ALA A 265 2.47 -26.14 51.36
CA ALA A 265 2.01 -25.27 52.44
C ALA A 265 0.70 -25.74 53.11
N GLY A 266 0.21 -26.94 52.77
CA GLY A 266 -0.89 -27.60 53.46
C GLY A 266 -0.39 -28.32 54.71
N GLY A 267 -0.15 -27.60 55.81
CA GLY A 267 0.24 -28.26 57.05
C GLY A 267 0.85 -27.37 58.13
N ARG A 268 0.19 -26.29 58.55
CA ARG A 268 0.41 -25.79 59.91
C ARG A 268 -0.79 -25.03 60.47
N SER A 269 -1.49 -25.72 61.35
CA SER A 269 -2.42 -25.19 62.35
C SER A 269 -1.70 -24.26 63.34
N GLY A 270 -2.33 -23.14 63.72
CA GLY A 270 -1.92 -22.33 64.87
C GLY A 270 -2.47 -20.89 64.88
N PRO A 271 -3.07 -20.38 65.97
CA PRO A 271 -4.05 -19.28 65.94
C PRO A 271 -3.48 -17.91 66.37
N GLY A 272 -4.10 -16.79 65.96
CA GLY A 272 -3.65 -15.48 66.44
C GLY A 272 -4.38 -14.24 65.91
N ARG A 273 -5.47 -13.88 66.60
CA ARG A 273 -6.20 -12.60 66.70
C ARG A 273 -5.32 -11.33 66.54
N GLY A 274 -5.80 -10.31 65.81
CA GLY A 274 -5.23 -8.94 65.90
C GLY A 274 -5.77 -7.87 64.92
N LYS A 275 -6.87 -7.20 65.30
CA LYS A 275 -7.39 -5.84 64.98
C LYS A 275 -7.06 -5.13 63.64
N PRO A 276 -8.05 -4.46 63.00
CA PRO A 276 -7.82 -3.41 62.00
C PRO A 276 -7.67 -2.03 62.67
N PRO A 277 -6.88 -1.08 62.11
CA PRO A 277 -7.01 0.32 62.48
C PRO A 277 -8.03 1.01 61.57
N SER A 278 -9.11 1.47 62.20
CA SER A 278 -9.96 2.54 61.71
C SER A 278 -9.22 3.88 61.77
N GLY A 279 -9.30 4.68 60.70
CA GLY A 279 -8.86 6.08 60.66
C GLY A 279 -9.62 6.83 59.58
N ARG A 280 -10.23 7.95 59.95
CA ARG A 280 -11.39 8.60 59.33
C ARG A 280 -10.98 9.98 58.75
N GLY A 281 -11.58 10.36 57.62
CA GLY A 281 -11.72 11.76 57.13
C GLY A 281 -10.72 12.17 56.05
N ALA A 282 -11.03 13.05 55.10
CA ALA A 282 -12.26 13.71 54.68
C ALA A 282 -11.96 14.42 53.33
N GLY A 283 -12.95 14.49 52.42
CA GLY A 283 -13.24 15.71 51.65
C GLY A 283 -12.48 16.05 50.35
N ASN A 284 -13.26 16.09 49.25
CA ASN A 284 -13.22 16.99 48.09
C ASN A 284 -12.21 16.78 46.92
N GLY A 285 -12.79 16.48 45.75
CA GLY A 285 -13.04 17.50 44.72
C GLY A 285 -11.96 17.72 43.64
N ASP A 286 -12.30 17.27 42.43
CA ASP A 286 -11.95 17.79 41.10
C ASP A 286 -10.55 17.61 40.47
N SER A 287 -10.63 16.99 39.28
CA SER A 287 -9.97 17.32 38.00
C SER A 287 -8.44 17.25 37.85
N ASP A 288 -8.06 16.55 36.78
CA ASP A 288 -6.87 16.73 35.96
C ASP A 288 -5.48 16.51 36.58
N ALA A 289 -4.81 15.45 36.14
CA ALA A 289 -3.67 15.60 35.23
C ALA A 289 -2.98 14.24 35.00
N TYR A 290 -3.12 13.73 33.78
CA TYR A 290 -2.11 12.89 33.16
C TYR A 290 -0.81 13.70 33.07
N ARG A 291 0.27 13.26 33.71
CA ARG A 291 1.63 13.63 33.26
C ARG A 291 2.60 12.44 33.38
N PRO A 292 3.44 12.22 32.35
CA PRO A 292 4.28 11.05 32.21
C PRO A 292 5.61 11.24 32.95
N LEU A 293 6.16 10.16 33.52
CA LEU A 293 7.53 10.15 34.01
C LEU A 293 8.45 9.51 32.98
N ALA A 294 9.08 10.37 32.19
CA ALA A 294 10.35 10.10 31.54
C ALA A 294 11.46 10.92 32.24
N SER A 295 12.68 10.41 32.15
CA SER A 295 14.00 10.97 32.52
C SER A 295 14.57 10.65 33.92
N GLY A 296 15.76 10.03 33.94
CA GLY A 296 16.65 9.83 35.10
C GLY A 296 17.40 11.12 35.45
N PRO A 297 18.71 11.12 35.80
CA PRO A 297 19.57 10.11 36.43
C PRO A 297 19.99 10.57 37.86
N SER A 298 20.68 9.72 38.66
CA SER A 298 21.20 10.13 39.97
C SER A 298 22.70 9.81 40.16
N PRO A 299 23.44 10.61 40.95
CA PRO A 299 24.88 10.81 40.83
C PRO A 299 25.72 10.06 41.86
N GLY A 300 27.01 9.89 41.54
CA GLY A 300 28.11 10.16 42.46
C GLY A 300 28.43 9.15 43.56
N ARG A 301 29.46 8.31 43.32
CA ARG A 301 30.51 8.03 44.30
C ARG A 301 31.82 7.79 43.59
N GLY A 302 32.80 8.64 43.88
CA GLY A 302 34.09 8.67 43.20
C GLY A 302 35.22 7.98 43.95
N ILE A 303 36.42 8.37 43.48
CA ILE A 303 37.77 8.24 44.04
C ILE A 303 38.56 7.01 43.54
N GLY A 304 39.46 7.29 42.58
CA GLY A 304 40.88 7.30 42.95
C GLY A 304 41.88 6.51 42.09
N ARG A 305 42.68 7.27 41.33
CA ARG A 305 44.11 7.05 40.99
C ARG A 305 44.51 5.90 40.05
N GLY A 306 44.92 6.30 38.83
CA GLY A 306 46.34 6.61 38.61
C GLY A 306 47.16 5.64 37.74
N ARG A 307 47.80 6.25 36.73
CA ARG A 307 49.03 5.84 36.01
C ARG A 307 48.97 4.65 35.04
N GLY A 308 49.55 4.87 33.87
CA GLY A 308 50.42 3.85 33.27
C GLY A 308 50.34 3.67 31.77
N ARG A 309 50.83 4.66 31.03
CA ARG A 309 51.42 4.53 29.69
C ARG A 309 52.23 3.22 29.56
N ARG A 310 51.98 2.41 28.53
CA ARG A 310 53.02 1.65 27.81
C ARG A 310 52.55 1.19 26.45
N GLU A 311 53.39 1.52 25.48
CA GLU A 311 53.44 1.03 24.11
C GLU A 311 53.91 -0.44 24.06
N ALA A 312 53.78 -0.98 22.84
CA ALA A 312 54.59 -2.01 22.19
C ALA A 312 53.96 -3.41 22.07
N GLY A 313 53.92 -3.84 20.80
CA GLY A 313 53.41 -5.09 20.25
C GLY A 313 52.96 -4.85 18.82
#